data_AF-A0A1C5XHY0-F1
#
_entry.id   AF-A0A1C5XHY0-F1
#
_cell.length_a   1.000
_cell.length_b   1.000
_cell.length_c   1.000
_cell.angle_alpha   90.00
_cell.angle_beta   90.00
_cell.angle_gamma   90.00
#
_symmetry.space_group_name_H-M   'P 1'
#
loop_
_entity.id
_entity.type
_entity.pdbx_description
1 polymer ?
#
loop_
_entity_poly.entity_id
_entity_poly.type
_entity_poly.pdbx_seq_one_letter_code
_entity_poly.pdbx_strand_id
1 'polypeptide(L)'
;MTTTHQMKNQASQGVSYLLFDVLNIRVVLNQNTLIDPEIQVINEHNRPERSLSFRASLFKARTWEELRMLSQNNEYLKEASETVYHLTQEEKVHLQCQAREDYYRRMKGLQEKFEHYKAEKIQSDDEITGLKQQIAALKKELEAKSRE
;
A
#
# COMPACT_ATOMS: atom_id res chain seq x y z
N MET A 1 6.52 -21.54 -82.47
CA MET A 1 7.33 -22.61 -81.88
C MET A 1 6.84 -22.83 -80.47
N THR A 2 6.18 -23.97 -80.29
CA THR A 2 5.34 -24.32 -79.15
C THR A 2 6.15 -25.16 -78.18
N THR A 3 6.22 -24.80 -76.90
CA THR A 3 6.85 -25.65 -75.88
C THR A 3 5.80 -26.11 -74.90
N THR A 4 5.52 -27.42 -74.91
CA THR A 4 4.80 -28.10 -73.84
C THR A 4 5.32 -29.52 -73.77
N HIS A 5 6.07 -29.86 -72.72
CA HIS A 5 6.01 -31.19 -72.11
C HIS A 5 6.44 -31.14 -70.63
N GLN A 6 5.45 -31.47 -69.81
CA GLN A 6 5.44 -32.06 -68.48
C GLN A 6 6.55 -33.14 -68.28
N MET A 7 7.01 -33.57 -67.09
CA MET A 7 6.40 -33.68 -65.76
C MET A 7 7.42 -34.25 -64.74
N LYS A 8 7.10 -34.09 -63.43
CA LYS A 8 7.32 -35.02 -62.30
C LYS A 8 8.65 -35.00 -61.51
N ASN A 9 8.49 -34.49 -60.28
CA ASN A 9 8.62 -35.24 -59.03
C ASN A 9 10.02 -35.38 -58.41
N GLN A 10 10.24 -34.66 -57.31
CA GLN A 10 10.79 -35.25 -56.09
C GLN A 10 10.42 -34.37 -54.88
N ALA A 11 9.42 -34.83 -54.14
CA ALA A 11 9.24 -34.46 -52.75
C ALA A 11 10.43 -35.02 -51.95
N SER A 12 11.20 -34.16 -51.31
CA SER A 12 12.05 -34.54 -50.17
C SER A 12 12.36 -33.32 -49.31
N GLN A 13 11.68 -33.27 -48.17
CA GLN A 13 12.19 -32.79 -46.89
C GLN A 13 12.51 -31.30 -46.75
N GLY A 14 11.64 -30.62 -46.02
CA GLY A 14 11.88 -29.28 -45.51
C GLY A 14 10.63 -28.66 -44.92
N VAL A 15 9.97 -29.35 -43.98
CA VAL A 15 9.01 -28.65 -43.10
C VAL A 15 9.85 -27.75 -42.21
N SER A 16 10.08 -26.51 -42.64
CA SER A 16 10.61 -25.46 -41.79
C SER A 16 9.50 -25.08 -40.82
N TYR A 17 9.59 -25.55 -39.59
CA TYR A 17 8.78 -25.08 -38.48
C TYR A 17 9.21 -23.63 -38.17
N LEU A 18 8.68 -22.66 -38.91
CA LEU A 18 8.63 -21.28 -38.44
C LEU A 18 7.49 -21.18 -37.43
N LEU A 19 7.76 -21.67 -36.22
CA LEU A 19 6.94 -21.41 -35.04
C LEU A 19 7.14 -19.94 -34.65
N PHE A 20 6.44 -19.04 -35.36
CA PHE A 20 6.26 -17.67 -34.90
C PHE A 20 5.17 -17.69 -33.82
N ASP A 21 5.59 -17.97 -32.58
CA ASP A 21 4.75 -17.75 -31.40
C ASP A 21 4.61 -16.24 -31.16
N VAL A 22 3.72 -15.58 -31.91
CA VAL A 22 3.29 -14.22 -31.60
C VAL A 22 2.28 -14.32 -30.46
N LEU A 23 2.75 -14.16 -29.22
CA LEU A 23 1.89 -14.10 -28.05
C LEU A 23 1.16 -12.75 -28.02
N ASN A 24 0.00 -12.68 -28.68
CA ASN A 24 -0.90 -11.53 -28.59
C ASN A 24 -1.65 -11.53 -27.26
N ILE A 25 -1.12 -10.82 -26.25
CA ILE A 25 -1.83 -10.59 -24.99
C ILE A 25 -2.70 -9.34 -25.15
N ARG A 26 -4.01 -9.50 -25.26
CA ARG A 26 -4.98 -8.40 -25.13
C ARG A 26 -5.33 -8.20 -23.66
N VAL A 27 -5.07 -7.01 -23.14
CA VAL A 27 -5.51 -6.61 -21.80
C VAL A 27 -6.72 -5.69 -21.95
N VAL A 28 -7.87 -6.14 -21.45
CA VAL A 28 -9.11 -5.34 -21.42
C VAL A 28 -9.23 -4.71 -20.05
N LEU A 29 -9.15 -3.38 -19.99
CA LEU A 29 -9.43 -2.62 -18.77
C LEU A 29 -10.84 -2.03 -18.85
N ASN A 30 -11.60 -2.15 -17.76
CA ASN A 30 -12.93 -1.56 -17.57
C ASN A 30 -13.90 -1.81 -18.74
N GLN A 31 -13.89 -3.03 -19.28
CA GLN A 31 -14.81 -3.55 -20.30
C GLN A 31 -14.87 -2.79 -21.65
N ASN A 32 -14.16 -1.66 -21.81
CA ASN A 32 -14.23 -0.82 -23.01
C ASN A 32 -12.87 -0.31 -23.52
N THR A 33 -11.77 -0.54 -22.81
CA THR A 33 -10.43 -0.15 -23.27
C THR A 33 -9.62 -1.39 -23.62
N LEU A 34 -9.47 -1.64 -24.92
CA LEU A 34 -8.49 -2.58 -25.45
C LEU A 34 -7.13 -1.91 -25.47
N ILE A 35 -6.24 -2.34 -24.58
CA ILE A 35 -4.82 -2.04 -24.74
C ILE A 35 -4.27 -3.16 -25.62
N ASP A 36 -3.85 -2.80 -26.83
CA ASP A 36 -3.00 -3.65 -27.66
C ASP A 36 -1.54 -3.29 -27.32
N PRO A 37 -0.88 -4.03 -26.41
CA PRO A 37 0.55 -3.89 -26.24
C PRO A 37 1.19 -4.57 -27.46
N GLU A 38 1.13 -3.92 -28.63
CA GLU A 38 1.91 -4.32 -29.80
C GLU A 38 3.38 -4.42 -29.36
N ILE A 39 3.82 -5.63 -29.05
CA ILE A 39 5.23 -5.99 -29.02
C ILE A 39 5.55 -6.21 -30.49
N GLN A 40 5.79 -5.11 -31.22
CA GLN A 40 6.35 -5.22 -32.56
C GLN A 40 7.72 -5.87 -32.44
N VAL A 41 7.78 -7.15 -32.81
CA VAL A 41 9.03 -7.80 -33.18
C VAL A 41 9.23 -7.46 -34.65
N ILE A 42 10.45 -6.98 -34.96
CA ILE A 42 11.00 -6.73 -36.29
C ILE A 42 10.25 -5.69 -37.15
N ASN A 43 10.43 -4.40 -36.86
CA ASN A 43 10.59 -3.36 -37.88
C ASN A 43 11.46 -2.25 -37.26
N GLU A 44 12.68 -2.14 -37.78
CA GLU A 44 13.66 -1.05 -37.64
C GLU A 44 13.62 -0.21 -36.35
N HIS A 45 14.66 -0.39 -35.50
CA HIS A 45 14.95 0.26 -34.21
C HIS A 45 14.55 -0.54 -32.96
N ASN A 46 15.19 -1.69 -32.77
CA ASN A 46 15.21 -2.54 -31.57
C ASN A 46 15.62 -1.76 -30.30
N ARG A 47 14.76 -0.88 -29.78
CA ARG A 47 15.02 -0.12 -28.55
C ARG A 47 14.74 -1.01 -27.34
N PRO A 48 15.74 -1.30 -26.49
CA PRO A 48 15.60 -2.24 -25.37
C PRO A 48 14.52 -1.83 -24.36
N GLU A 49 14.27 -0.54 -24.23
CA GLU A 49 13.21 0.11 -23.43
C GLU A 49 11.77 -0.20 -23.89
N ARG A 50 11.58 -0.77 -25.09
CA ARG A 50 10.26 -1.24 -25.57
C ARG A 50 10.05 -2.75 -25.42
N SER A 51 11.05 -3.47 -24.91
CA SER A 51 10.94 -4.91 -24.72
C SER A 51 9.94 -5.27 -23.62
N LEU A 52 9.26 -6.42 -23.79
CA LEU A 52 8.39 -6.98 -22.75
C LEU A 52 9.18 -7.21 -21.44
N SER A 53 10.44 -7.64 -21.55
CA SER A 53 11.34 -7.83 -20.41
C SER A 53 11.57 -6.53 -19.64
N PHE A 54 11.79 -5.41 -20.34
CA PHE A 54 11.94 -4.10 -19.70
C PHE A 54 10.67 -3.67 -18.97
N ARG A 55 9.51 -3.80 -19.61
CA ARG A 55 8.21 -3.47 -19.00
C ARG A 55 7.94 -4.36 -17.77
N ALA A 56 8.22 -5.65 -17.86
CA ALA A 56 8.08 -6.58 -16.74
C ALA A 56 9.03 -6.22 -15.58
N SER A 57 10.25 -5.78 -15.86
CA SER A 57 11.18 -5.28 -14.83
C SER A 57 10.67 -4.01 -14.17
N LEU A 58 10.08 -3.07 -14.93
CA LEU A 58 9.48 -1.85 -14.39
C LEU A 58 8.33 -2.16 -13.41
N PHE A 59 7.46 -3.12 -13.76
CA PHE A 59 6.37 -3.55 -12.87
C PHE A 59 6.83 -4.35 -11.65
N LYS A 60 8.01 -4.97 -11.71
CA LYS A 60 8.59 -5.74 -10.59
C LYS A 60 9.38 -4.88 -9.61
N ALA A 61 9.80 -3.68 -10.01
CA ALA A 61 10.55 -2.76 -9.15
C ALA A 61 9.76 -2.46 -7.87
N ARG A 62 10.40 -2.65 -6.71
CA ARG A 62 9.78 -2.46 -5.39
C ARG A 62 10.18 -1.15 -4.74
N THR A 63 11.27 -0.55 -5.21
CA THR A 63 11.76 0.73 -4.69
C THR A 63 11.86 1.77 -5.79
N TRP A 64 11.80 3.04 -5.40
CA TRP A 64 11.96 4.13 -6.34
C TRP A 64 13.37 4.14 -6.95
N GLU A 65 14.40 3.67 -6.22
CA GLU A 65 15.77 3.55 -6.74
C GLU A 65 15.84 2.55 -7.90
N GLU A 66 15.21 1.38 -7.76
CA GLU A 66 15.13 0.38 -8.82
C GLU A 66 14.39 0.93 -10.05
N LEU A 67 13.26 1.61 -9.80
CA LEU A 67 12.47 2.22 -10.86
C LEU A 67 13.24 3.34 -11.58
N ARG A 68 14.01 4.15 -10.84
CA ARG A 68 14.90 5.19 -11.38
C ARG A 68 16.07 4.62 -12.16
N MET A 69 16.65 3.49 -11.73
CA MET A 69 17.72 2.82 -12.48
C MET A 69 17.22 2.26 -13.81
N LEU A 70 16.01 1.70 -13.84
CA LEU A 70 15.40 1.20 -15.07
C LEU A 70 15.01 2.35 -16.02
N SER A 71 14.61 3.51 -15.49
CA SER A 71 14.14 4.63 -16.30
C SER A 71 15.23 5.57 -16.82
N GLN A 72 16.52 5.38 -16.47
CA GLN A 72 17.61 6.33 -16.78
C GLN A 72 17.71 6.73 -18.25
N ASN A 73 17.43 5.79 -19.16
CA ASN A 73 17.60 5.97 -20.60
C ASN A 73 16.33 6.52 -21.29
N ASN A 74 15.25 6.73 -20.54
CA ASN A 74 13.97 7.19 -21.05
C ASN A 74 13.50 8.42 -20.28
N GLU A 75 13.50 9.59 -20.91
CA GLU A 75 13.20 10.87 -20.28
C GLU A 75 11.81 10.88 -19.60
N TYR A 76 10.78 10.36 -20.25
CA TYR A 76 9.43 10.28 -19.69
C TYR A 76 9.35 9.38 -18.45
N LEU A 77 9.98 8.20 -18.52
CA LEU A 77 9.99 7.29 -17.37
C LEU A 77 10.86 7.83 -16.24
N LYS A 78 11.89 8.61 -16.56
CA LYS A 78 12.75 9.26 -15.57
C LYS A 78 11.96 10.32 -14.80
N GLU A 79 11.24 11.20 -15.49
CA GLU A 79 10.37 12.20 -14.87
C GLU A 79 9.29 11.55 -13.98
N ALA A 80 8.64 10.49 -14.48
CA ALA A 80 7.68 9.72 -13.71
C ALA A 80 8.31 9.10 -12.45
N SER A 81 9.54 8.59 -12.54
CA SER A 81 10.27 8.03 -11.40
C SER A 81 10.60 9.06 -10.32
N GLU A 82 10.91 10.29 -10.72
CA GLU A 82 11.19 11.40 -9.81
C GLU A 82 9.91 11.87 -9.11
N THR A 83 8.77 11.89 -9.82
CA THR A 83 7.47 12.18 -9.22
C THR A 83 7.09 11.13 -8.17
N VAL A 84 7.29 9.83 -8.47
CA VAL A 84 7.07 8.75 -7.49
C VAL A 84 7.93 8.92 -6.25
N TYR A 85 9.19 9.34 -6.40
CA TYR A 85 10.06 9.64 -5.27
C TYR A 85 9.48 10.76 -4.39
N HIS A 86 9.10 11.90 -4.97
CA HIS A 86 8.54 13.02 -4.22
C HIS A 86 7.25 12.64 -3.49
N LEU A 87 6.34 11.95 -4.16
CA LEU A 87 5.10 11.46 -3.55
C LEU A 87 5.36 10.48 -2.40
N THR A 88 6.34 9.58 -2.55
CA THR A 88 6.71 8.64 -1.49
C THR A 88 7.27 9.37 -0.26
N GLN A 89 8.05 10.44 -0.45
CA GLN A 89 8.55 11.25 0.66
C GLN A 89 7.43 12.03 1.35
N GLU A 90 6.50 12.61 0.59
CA GLU A 90 5.33 13.29 1.12
C GLU A 90 4.43 12.33 1.91
N GLU A 91 4.20 11.11 1.41
CA GLU A 91 3.41 10.09 2.10
C GLU A 91 4.06 9.66 3.42
N LYS A 92 5.38 9.52 3.47
CA LYS A 92 6.10 9.26 4.74
C LYS A 92 5.88 10.37 5.76
N VAL A 93 5.95 11.63 5.33
CA VAL A 93 5.69 12.79 6.21
C VAL A 93 4.24 12.78 6.68
N HIS A 94 3.28 12.50 5.79
CA HIS A 94 1.86 12.40 6.12
C HIS A 94 1.60 11.33 7.19
N LEU A 95 2.16 10.13 7.02
CA LEU A 95 2.03 9.03 7.99
C LEU A 95 2.62 9.38 9.35
N GLN A 96 3.76 10.07 9.38
CA GLN A 96 4.36 10.55 10.63
C GLN A 96 3.48 11.60 11.32
N CYS A 97 2.92 12.54 10.55
CA CYS A 97 1.98 13.54 11.06
C CYS A 97 0.72 12.86 11.64
N GLN A 98 0.13 11.91 10.92
CA GLN A 98 -1.05 11.16 11.38
C GLN A 98 -0.75 10.39 12.68
N ALA A 99 0.37 9.66 12.74
CA ALA A 99 0.77 8.94 13.94
C ALA A 99 0.96 9.88 15.15
N ARG A 100 1.48 11.08 14.91
CA ARG A 100 1.64 12.10 15.95
C ARG A 100 0.30 12.65 16.45
N GLU A 101 -0.64 12.94 15.56
CA GLU A 101 -1.98 13.39 15.93
C GLU A 101 -2.75 12.31 16.72
N ASP A 102 -2.66 11.06 16.30
CA ASP A 102 -3.27 9.93 16.99
C ASP A 102 -2.72 9.75 18.41
N TYR A 103 -1.40 9.92 18.57
CA TYR A 103 -0.77 9.94 19.90
C TYR A 103 -1.36 11.04 20.78
N TYR A 104 -1.44 12.29 20.29
CA TYR A 104 -2.00 13.40 21.07
C TYR A 104 -3.46 13.19 21.42
N ARG A 105 -4.28 12.68 20.50
CA ARG A 105 -5.69 12.34 20.77
C ARG A 105 -5.80 11.30 21.88
N ARG A 106 -5.00 10.22 21.80
CA ARG A 106 -4.98 9.15 22.81
C ARG A 106 -4.56 9.68 24.17
N MET A 107 -3.49 10.47 24.22
CA MET A 107 -2.97 11.03 25.46
C MET A 107 -3.97 11.98 26.12
N LYS A 108 -4.62 12.84 25.33
CA LYS A 108 -5.67 13.73 25.82
C LYS A 108 -6.84 12.94 26.43
N GLY A 109 -7.33 11.91 25.73
CA GLY A 109 -8.40 11.06 26.25
C GLY A 109 -8.00 10.28 27.52
N LEU A 110 -6.72 9.92 27.65
CA LEU A 110 -6.22 9.31 28.89
C LEU A 110 -6.16 10.32 30.04
N GLN A 111 -5.73 11.55 29.75
CA GLN A 111 -5.69 12.62 30.74
C GLN A 111 -7.09 12.95 31.26
N GLU A 112 -8.07 13.11 30.37
CA GLU A 112 -9.48 13.36 30.74
C GLU A 112 -10.04 12.24 31.65
N LYS A 113 -9.73 10.98 31.32
CA LYS A 113 -10.11 9.84 32.18
C LYS A 113 -9.44 9.88 33.54
N PHE A 114 -8.15 10.22 33.59
CA PHE A 114 -7.42 10.33 34.84
C PHE A 114 -7.98 11.43 35.73
N GLU A 115 -8.34 12.58 35.15
CA GLU A 115 -9.01 13.68 35.86
C GLU A 115 -10.39 13.26 36.39
N HIS A 116 -11.18 12.54 35.60
CA HIS A 116 -12.46 11.97 36.06
C HIS A 116 -12.27 11.02 37.24
N TYR A 117 -11.38 10.03 37.13
CA TYR A 117 -11.12 9.09 38.22
C TYR A 117 -10.56 9.78 39.47
N LYS A 118 -9.77 10.83 39.30
CA LYS A 118 -9.27 11.63 40.43
C LYS A 118 -10.42 12.34 41.14
N ALA A 119 -11.35 12.94 40.40
CA ALA A 119 -12.53 13.60 40.99
C ALA A 119 -13.44 12.61 41.72
N GLU A 120 -13.73 11.47 41.11
CA GLU A 120 -14.55 10.40 41.70
C GLU A 120 -13.91 9.83 42.98
N LYS A 121 -12.59 9.69 42.99
CA LYS A 121 -11.84 9.28 44.17
C LYS A 121 -11.91 10.31 45.30
N ILE A 122 -11.78 11.60 44.99
CA ILE A 122 -11.91 12.68 45.99
C ILE A 122 -13.32 12.64 46.62
N GLN A 123 -14.36 12.52 45.80
CA GLN A 123 -15.73 12.41 46.30
C GLN A 123 -15.90 11.19 47.22
N SER A 124 -15.38 10.04 46.82
CA SER A 124 -15.42 8.82 47.64
C SER A 124 -14.66 8.97 48.96
N ASP A 125 -13.50 9.65 48.94
CA ASP A 125 -12.71 9.92 50.15
C ASP A 125 -13.48 10.85 51.11
N ASP A 126 -14.13 11.89 50.58
CA ASP A 126 -14.99 12.80 51.35
C ASP A 126 -16.16 12.05 52.00
N GLU A 127 -16.85 11.18 51.24
CA GLU A 127 -17.93 10.32 51.75
C GLU A 127 -17.44 9.40 52.89
N ILE A 128 -16.25 8.79 52.72
CA ILE A 128 -15.62 7.96 53.76
C ILE A 128 -15.32 8.79 55.02
N THR A 129 -14.83 10.03 54.87
CA THR A 129 -14.58 10.89 56.04
C THR A 129 -15.87 11.23 56.78
N GLY A 130 -16.94 11.54 56.05
CA GLY A 130 -18.26 11.82 56.63
C GLY A 130 -18.84 10.62 57.37
N LEU A 131 -18.81 9.44 56.76
CA LEU A 131 -19.27 8.20 57.40
C LEU A 131 -18.44 7.85 58.64
N LYS A 132 -17.11 8.06 58.61
CA LYS A 132 -16.25 7.87 59.79
C LYS A 132 -16.63 8.80 60.94
N GLN A 133 -16.95 10.06 60.66
CA GLN A 133 -17.41 11.01 61.68
C GLN A 133 -18.75 10.58 62.28
N GLN A 134 -19.71 10.14 61.45
CA GLN A 134 -21.01 9.63 61.91
C GLN A 134 -20.84 8.39 62.80
N ILE A 135 -20.00 7.43 62.40
CA ILE A 135 -19.69 6.24 63.20
C ILE A 135 -19.08 6.64 64.55
N ALA A 136 -18.18 7.62 64.58
CA ALA A 136 -17.56 8.08 65.82
C ALA A 136 -18.58 8.76 66.77
N ALA A 137 -19.51 9.54 66.22
CA ALA A 137 -20.58 10.17 66.99
C ALA A 137 -21.53 9.12 67.60
N LEU A 138 -22.02 8.19 66.77
CA LEU A 138 -22.91 7.11 67.22
C LEU A 138 -22.24 6.20 68.26
N LYS A 139 -20.94 5.91 68.13
CA LYS A 139 -20.20 5.16 69.15
C LYS A 139 -20.17 5.89 70.50
N LYS A 140 -19.95 7.20 70.51
CA LYS A 140 -20.00 8.01 71.76
C LYS A 140 -21.39 7.99 72.40
N GLU A 141 -22.44 8.10 71.60
CA GLU A 141 -23.82 8.03 72.12
C GLU A 141 -24.16 6.64 72.68
N LEU A 142 -23.72 5.57 72.03
CA LEU A 142 -23.89 4.21 72.50
C LEU A 142 -23.17 3.99 73.84
N GLU A 143 -21.92 4.46 73.95
CA GLU A 143 -21.15 4.39 75.18
C GLU A 143 -21.80 5.18 76.32
N ALA A 144 -22.38 6.35 76.04
CA ALA A 144 -23.10 7.13 77.04
C ALA A 144 -24.35 6.39 77.54
N LYS A 145 -25.15 5.80 76.65
CA LYS A 145 -26.34 5.01 77.02
C LYS A 145 -26.01 3.71 77.74
N SER A 146 -24.83 3.13 77.52
CA SER A 146 -24.40 1.92 78.23
C SER A 146 -23.88 2.16 79.66
N ARG A 147 -23.72 3.43 80.07
CA ARG A 147 -23.25 3.84 81.40
C ARG A 147 -24.37 4.36 82.32
N GLU A 148 -25.58 4.52 81.79
CA GLU A 148 -26.83 4.71 82.54
C GLU A 148 -27.43 3.35 82.93
#